data_AF-A0A7C3QYH8-F1
#
_entry.id   AF-A0A7C3QYH8-F1
#
_cell.length_a   1.000
_cell.length_b   1.000
_cell.length_c   1.000
_cell.angle_alpha   90.00
_cell.angle_beta   90.00
_cell.angle_gamma   90.00
#
_symmetry.space_group_name_H-M   'P 1'
#
loop_
_entity.id
_entity.type
_entity.pdbx_description
1 polymer ?
#
loop_
_entity_poly.entity_id
_entity_poly.type
_entity_poly.pdbx_seq_one_letter_code
_entity_poly.pdbx_strand_id
1 'polypeptide(L)'
;MSLGKMNRRAFLRLAAGLTTAAFIAACAPKAVPTPTEAPKKEEVKPTEAPKEAPSAGVFAGYEARNAEQWKRLPPDHKKGTLVTQDEWYQILGDPPKEPLYLAAFFGGWGDKWGDIMIEQIKKEHPGVEVIKDFDPRIEEKMKPRIVAGDIPDWSYGAVPLGGASQITQQVQDKVIVPLDFLLDVEAYGYPGKRLEEIMAVGALEGASAGLTDHQWCMPMSQYCLGIYYNAALFEAEGWPAPDELTWEDFMDLQKKIKEKIDPWTYQGKYPGYFWDCVQRVLQYKAAGPKAFCDMDNLVEGAFVNPDILWGIEQLQQIFKNGWIYPGSEAMTHTESQQIFVDGKAAMVPCGSWLENEQKATTPAGFRMKISNVPGPKNSKGNQKACYASAGSAELTVGNGKNPLWGMELMRMFFSPAVVKHWAEVIGTPLAVKGALEGAKVSEALQSAVDMITKAEGEFVVQYYGGWYPSIAKVFGDSYGDILWGKVSAKEAGEMQERAAKEVREDPSITKYTRTTGCG
;
A
#
# COMPACT_ATOMS: atom_id res chain seq x y z
N MET A 1 36.63 -9.93 -6.24
CA MET A 1 36.97 -10.60 -4.97
C MET A 1 36.08 -10.02 -3.87
N SER A 2 35.41 -10.91 -3.15
CA SER A 2 34.74 -10.78 -1.84
C SER A 2 33.77 -9.63 -1.55
N LEU A 3 32.48 -9.98 -1.50
CA LEU A 3 31.45 -9.40 -0.64
C LEU A 3 31.88 -9.40 0.84
N GLY A 4 31.44 -8.39 1.60
CA GLY A 4 31.74 -8.27 3.03
C GLY A 4 30.84 -7.29 3.79
N LYS A 5 29.63 -7.77 4.15
CA LYS A 5 28.84 -7.47 5.37
C LYS A 5 28.37 -6.03 5.63
N MET A 6 27.09 -5.78 5.32
CA MET A 6 26.28 -4.76 5.97
C MET A 6 25.66 -5.32 7.27
N ASN A 7 25.62 -4.53 8.35
CA ASN A 7 25.20 -4.94 9.70
C ASN A 7 23.66 -4.87 9.86
N ARG A 8 23.11 -5.94 10.47
CA ARG A 8 21.72 -6.21 10.89
C ARG A 8 20.96 -5.04 11.54
N ARG A 9 21.64 -4.03 12.10
CA ARG A 9 21.01 -2.81 12.70
C ARG A 9 20.56 -1.75 11.68
N ALA A 10 21.13 -1.73 10.47
CA ALA A 10 20.72 -0.79 9.41
C ALA A 10 19.42 -1.22 8.70
N PHE A 11 19.10 -2.51 8.76
CA PHE A 11 17.98 -3.12 8.04
C PHE A 11 16.63 -3.06 8.79
N LEU A 12 16.65 -2.91 10.12
CA LEU A 12 15.46 -2.94 10.99
C LEU A 12 14.75 -1.57 11.17
N ARG A 13 15.05 -0.56 10.34
CA ARG A 13 14.53 0.82 10.50
C ARG A 13 13.74 1.35 9.30
N LEU A 14 13.17 0.48 8.47
CA LEU A 14 12.76 0.88 7.11
C LEU A 14 11.33 0.53 6.67
N ALA A 15 10.49 -0.11 7.49
CA ALA A 15 9.33 -0.81 6.92
C ALA A 15 7.98 -0.60 7.62
N ALA A 16 7.48 0.62 7.67
CA ALA A 16 6.03 0.79 7.53
C ALA A 16 5.79 2.04 6.68
N GLY A 17 4.69 2.15 5.95
CA GLY A 17 4.52 3.29 5.05
C GLY A 17 3.28 3.12 4.21
N LEU A 18 2.13 3.32 4.84
CA LEU A 18 0.80 3.21 4.24
C LEU A 18 -0.12 4.25 4.91
N THR A 19 -1.13 4.80 4.24
CA THR A 19 -2.06 4.08 3.37
C THR A 19 -2.56 4.84 2.14
N THR A 20 -2.79 4.03 1.13
CA THR A 20 -3.65 4.11 -0.07
C THR A 20 -5.16 4.15 0.24
N ALA A 21 -5.60 4.67 1.38
CA ALA A 21 -7.03 4.72 1.73
C ALA A 21 -7.88 5.51 0.69
N ALA A 22 -7.23 6.32 -0.16
CA ALA A 22 -7.90 7.01 -1.26
C ALA A 22 -8.10 6.16 -2.53
N PHE A 23 -7.35 5.06 -2.74
CA PHE A 23 -7.39 4.32 -4.01
C PHE A 23 -8.54 3.30 -4.07
N ILE A 24 -8.90 2.66 -2.96
CA ILE A 24 -10.01 1.68 -2.93
C ILE A 24 -11.38 2.38 -2.95
N ALA A 25 -11.52 3.53 -2.29
CA ALA A 25 -12.77 4.30 -2.26
C ALA A 25 -13.13 4.98 -3.60
N ALA A 26 -12.18 5.09 -4.54
CA ALA A 26 -12.34 5.81 -5.79
C ALA A 26 -13.23 5.09 -6.84
N CYS A 27 -13.54 3.80 -6.65
CA CYS A 27 -14.35 3.00 -7.58
C CYS A 27 -15.84 2.88 -7.18
N ALA A 28 -16.26 3.44 -6.03
CA ALA A 28 -17.65 3.35 -5.57
C ALA A 28 -18.44 4.64 -5.89
N PRO A 29 -19.68 4.55 -6.42
CA PRO A 29 -20.52 5.72 -6.65
C PRO A 29 -20.91 6.41 -5.33
N LYS A 30 -20.95 7.75 -5.35
CA LYS A 30 -21.21 8.62 -4.17
C LYS A 30 -22.45 8.22 -3.38
N ALA A 31 -22.29 7.99 -2.08
CA ALA A 31 -23.39 7.92 -1.13
C ALA A 31 -23.90 9.32 -0.72
N VAL A 32 -25.22 9.43 -0.54
CA VAL A 32 -25.99 10.60 -0.07
C VAL A 32 -25.92 10.70 1.46
N PRO A 33 -25.91 11.89 2.08
CA PRO A 33 -25.73 12.03 3.53
C PRO A 33 -27.00 11.74 4.32
N THR A 34 -26.88 11.17 5.52
CA THR A 34 -27.94 11.17 6.55
C THR A 34 -27.32 10.95 7.94
N PRO A 35 -28.03 11.24 9.06
CA PRO A 35 -27.68 12.36 9.92
C PRO A 35 -27.22 11.96 11.33
N THR A 36 -26.79 13.00 12.04
CA THR A 36 -26.36 13.15 13.44
C THR A 36 -27.16 12.37 14.49
N GLU A 37 -26.46 11.64 15.36
CA GLU A 37 -26.20 11.97 16.78
C GLU A 37 -25.93 10.66 17.57
N ALA A 38 -24.77 10.55 18.24
CA ALA A 38 -24.37 9.38 19.02
C ALA A 38 -24.58 9.60 20.53
N PRO A 39 -24.98 8.58 21.32
CA PRO A 39 -25.12 8.72 22.76
C PRO A 39 -23.76 8.65 23.48
N LYS A 40 -23.62 9.43 24.55
CA LYS A 40 -22.43 9.52 25.42
C LYS A 40 -22.14 8.20 26.13
N LYS A 41 -20.87 7.77 26.15
CA LYS A 41 -20.36 6.69 27.02
C LYS A 41 -19.36 7.23 28.04
N GLU A 42 -19.45 6.67 29.24
CA GLU A 42 -18.76 7.05 30.48
C GLU A 42 -17.25 6.78 30.46
N GLU A 43 -16.52 7.58 31.26
CA GLU A 43 -15.08 7.55 31.49
C GLU A 43 -14.59 6.21 32.07
N VAL A 44 -13.55 5.64 31.47
CA VAL A 44 -12.71 4.62 32.09
C VAL A 44 -11.32 5.22 32.35
N LYS A 45 -10.87 5.17 33.60
CA LYS A 45 -9.58 5.73 34.05
C LYS A 45 -8.38 4.92 33.53
N PRO A 46 -7.22 5.55 33.28
CA PRO A 46 -6.03 4.88 32.78
C PRO A 46 -5.39 4.00 33.86
N THR A 47 -4.95 2.81 33.48
CA THR A 47 -4.12 1.94 34.34
C THR A 47 -2.69 1.95 33.82
N GLU A 48 -1.71 2.02 34.72
CA GLU A 48 -0.27 2.10 34.44
C GLU A 48 0.26 0.91 33.61
N ALA A 49 1.26 1.19 32.76
CA ALA A 49 1.93 0.20 31.93
C ALA A 49 2.77 -0.79 32.76
N PRO A 50 2.61 -2.12 32.57
CA PRO A 50 3.47 -3.09 33.24
C PRO A 50 4.86 -3.19 32.60
N LYS A 51 5.86 -3.33 33.46
CA LYS A 51 7.23 -3.76 33.13
C LYS A 51 7.22 -5.22 32.65
N GLU A 52 8.08 -5.52 31.67
CA GLU A 52 8.36 -6.81 31.02
C GLU A 52 7.55 -8.02 31.51
N ALA A 53 6.58 -8.45 30.68
CA ALA A 53 5.83 -9.68 30.87
C ALA A 53 6.62 -10.90 30.36
N PRO A 54 6.48 -12.08 30.99
CA PRO A 54 7.00 -13.35 30.46
C PRO A 54 6.40 -13.62 29.07
N SER A 55 7.10 -14.36 28.19
CA SER A 55 6.64 -14.64 26.83
C SER A 55 5.28 -15.36 26.87
N ALA A 56 4.21 -14.58 26.76
CA ALA A 56 2.88 -15.08 26.58
C ALA A 56 2.87 -15.85 25.25
N GLY A 57 2.25 -17.02 25.21
CA GLY A 57 2.18 -17.84 23.98
C GLY A 57 1.67 -17.02 22.79
N VAL A 58 1.94 -17.48 21.57
CA VAL A 58 1.68 -16.75 20.29
C VAL A 58 0.25 -16.19 20.16
N PHE A 59 -0.70 -16.68 20.97
CA PHE A 59 -2.11 -16.31 20.96
C PHE A 59 -2.66 -15.86 22.32
N ALA A 60 -1.80 -15.55 23.28
CA ALA A 60 -2.23 -15.25 24.64
C ALA A 60 -3.19 -14.05 24.68
N GLY A 61 -4.37 -14.26 25.26
CA GLY A 61 -5.40 -13.22 25.39
C GLY A 61 -6.32 -13.07 24.17
N TYR A 62 -6.08 -13.78 23.07
CA TYR A 62 -6.99 -13.77 21.92
C TYR A 62 -8.16 -14.75 22.09
N GLU A 63 -9.37 -14.31 21.73
CA GLU A 63 -10.59 -15.12 21.81
C GLU A 63 -11.16 -15.40 20.40
N ALA A 64 -10.87 -16.60 19.89
CA ALA A 64 -11.41 -17.05 18.61
C ALA A 64 -12.86 -17.54 18.75
N ARG A 65 -13.72 -17.19 17.78
CA ARG A 65 -15.13 -17.61 17.77
C ARG A 65 -15.27 -19.13 17.60
N ASN A 66 -14.46 -19.74 16.75
CA ASN A 66 -14.34 -21.19 16.66
C ASN A 66 -13.26 -21.70 17.63
N ALA A 67 -13.61 -21.82 18.91
CA ALA A 67 -12.69 -22.28 19.94
C ALA A 67 -12.23 -23.74 19.74
N GLU A 68 -12.98 -24.56 19.01
CA GLU A 68 -12.59 -25.96 18.74
C GLU A 68 -11.40 -26.01 17.77
N GLN A 69 -11.50 -25.32 16.63
CA GLN A 69 -10.38 -25.21 15.70
C GLN A 69 -9.18 -24.54 16.37
N TRP A 70 -9.42 -23.44 17.09
CA TRP A 70 -8.34 -22.66 17.70
C TRP A 70 -7.52 -23.45 18.73
N LYS A 71 -8.15 -24.38 19.47
CA LYS A 71 -7.46 -25.27 20.42
C LYS A 71 -6.53 -26.30 19.78
N ARG A 72 -6.62 -26.51 18.46
CA ARG A 72 -5.70 -27.41 17.73
C ARG A 72 -4.33 -26.78 17.54
N LEU A 73 -4.21 -25.46 17.67
CA LEU A 73 -2.93 -24.76 17.64
C LEU A 73 -2.12 -25.11 18.90
N PRO A 74 -0.85 -25.54 18.76
CA PRO A 74 -0.03 -25.94 19.90
C PRO A 74 0.25 -24.72 20.81
N PRO A 75 -0.18 -24.74 22.08
CA PRO A 75 -0.06 -23.60 22.99
C PRO A 75 1.40 -23.29 23.38
N ASP A 76 2.29 -24.27 23.23
CA ASP A 76 3.73 -24.19 23.49
C ASP A 76 4.56 -23.92 22.22
N HIS A 77 3.91 -23.60 21.10
CA HIS A 77 4.58 -23.25 19.85
C HIS A 77 5.58 -22.11 20.06
N LYS A 78 6.79 -22.29 19.55
CA LYS A 78 7.84 -21.28 19.60
C LYS A 78 7.91 -20.57 18.26
N LYS A 79 7.56 -19.28 18.25
CA LYS A 79 7.69 -18.40 17.08
C LYS A 79 9.07 -18.56 16.44
N GLY A 80 9.13 -18.77 15.13
CA GLY A 80 10.37 -19.05 14.43
C GLY A 80 10.60 -20.53 14.08
N THR A 81 9.82 -21.44 14.66
CA THR A 81 9.99 -22.89 14.45
C THR A 81 9.15 -23.32 13.27
N LEU A 82 9.78 -23.97 12.27
CA LEU A 82 9.07 -24.49 11.10
C LEU A 82 8.01 -25.52 11.54
N VAL A 83 6.76 -25.26 11.15
CA VAL A 83 5.67 -26.25 11.16
C VAL A 83 5.60 -26.82 9.76
N THR A 84 5.95 -28.09 9.61
CA THR A 84 5.94 -28.77 8.31
C THR A 84 4.54 -28.82 7.72
N GLN A 85 4.45 -29.02 6.40
CA GLN A 85 3.15 -29.16 5.74
C GLN A 85 2.32 -30.30 6.36
N ASP A 86 2.94 -31.44 6.68
CA ASP A 86 2.24 -32.58 7.28
C ASP A 86 1.72 -32.26 8.68
N GLU A 87 2.51 -31.60 9.53
CA GLU A 87 2.07 -31.14 10.86
C GLU A 87 0.91 -30.14 10.75
N TRP A 88 0.99 -29.20 9.81
CA TRP A 88 -0.09 -28.26 9.56
C TRP A 88 -1.38 -28.97 9.14
N TYR A 89 -1.30 -30.00 8.32
CA TYR A 89 -2.48 -30.78 7.91
C TYR A 89 -3.10 -31.56 9.07
N GLN A 90 -2.28 -32.08 9.99
CA GLN A 90 -2.82 -32.65 11.23
C GLN A 90 -3.52 -31.61 12.11
N ILE A 91 -3.00 -30.38 12.16
CA ILE A 91 -3.60 -29.27 12.92
C ILE A 91 -4.91 -28.80 12.28
N LEU A 92 -4.97 -28.70 10.95
CA LEU A 92 -6.20 -28.38 10.21
C LEU A 92 -7.31 -29.39 10.52
N GLY A 93 -6.96 -30.69 10.51
CA GLY A 93 -7.90 -31.80 10.68
C GLY A 93 -8.82 -31.97 9.47
N ASP A 94 -10.02 -32.51 9.69
CA ASP A 94 -10.96 -32.77 8.60
C ASP A 94 -11.47 -31.48 7.93
N PRO A 95 -11.72 -31.50 6.59
CA PRO A 95 -12.36 -30.42 5.88
C PRO A 95 -13.65 -29.93 6.54
N PRO A 96 -13.93 -28.61 6.49
CA PRO A 96 -15.15 -28.07 7.09
C PRO A 96 -16.38 -28.52 6.30
N LYS A 97 -17.47 -28.79 7.01
CA LYS A 97 -18.75 -29.19 6.39
C LYS A 97 -19.42 -28.04 5.64
N GLU A 98 -19.23 -26.82 6.13
CA GLU A 98 -19.71 -25.61 5.45
C GLU A 98 -18.62 -25.07 4.52
N PRO A 99 -18.98 -24.53 3.35
CA PRO A 99 -18.02 -23.95 2.43
C PRO A 99 -17.23 -22.80 3.06
N LEU A 100 -15.95 -22.70 2.71
CA LEU A 100 -15.12 -21.54 3.03
C LEU A 100 -15.60 -20.32 2.25
N TYR A 101 -15.69 -19.18 2.92
CA TYR A 101 -16.14 -17.95 2.28
C TYR A 101 -14.97 -17.05 1.90
N LEU A 102 -14.75 -16.91 0.58
CA LEU A 102 -13.68 -16.10 -0.01
C LEU A 102 -14.27 -14.79 -0.55
N ALA A 103 -14.05 -13.68 0.16
CA ALA A 103 -14.58 -12.37 -0.23
C ALA A 103 -13.48 -11.44 -0.73
N ALA A 104 -13.57 -10.96 -1.98
CA ALA A 104 -12.54 -10.10 -2.56
C ALA A 104 -13.09 -8.91 -3.34
N PHE A 105 -12.36 -7.80 -3.32
CA PHE A 105 -12.65 -6.66 -4.19
C PHE A 105 -12.31 -7.03 -5.64
N PHE A 106 -13.29 -6.86 -6.53
CA PHE A 106 -13.10 -7.07 -7.96
C PHE A 106 -12.71 -5.75 -8.65
N GLY A 107 -11.42 -5.60 -8.95
CA GLY A 107 -10.85 -4.40 -9.58
C GLY A 107 -9.78 -4.73 -10.62
N GLY A 108 -8.76 -3.86 -10.74
CA GLY A 108 -7.71 -3.95 -11.78
C GLY A 108 -6.88 -5.25 -11.79
N TRP A 109 -6.96 -6.06 -10.73
CA TRP A 109 -6.27 -7.35 -10.63
C TRP A 109 -7.06 -8.54 -11.20
N GLY A 110 -8.33 -8.36 -11.55
CA GLY A 110 -9.22 -9.44 -11.98
C GLY A 110 -9.47 -10.48 -10.87
N ASP A 111 -9.95 -11.67 -11.25
CA ASP A 111 -10.42 -12.71 -10.32
C ASP A 111 -9.77 -14.09 -10.50
N LYS A 112 -8.98 -14.29 -11.56
CA LYS A 112 -8.38 -15.59 -11.92
C LYS A 112 -7.40 -16.13 -10.88
N TRP A 113 -6.72 -15.26 -10.13
CA TRP A 113 -5.87 -15.67 -9.01
C TRP A 113 -6.68 -16.40 -7.93
N GLY A 114 -7.96 -16.04 -7.75
CA GLY A 114 -8.87 -16.73 -6.84
C GLY A 114 -9.20 -18.15 -7.32
N ASP A 115 -9.36 -18.35 -8.63
CA ASP A 115 -9.64 -19.67 -9.20
C ASP A 115 -8.45 -20.61 -9.02
N ILE A 116 -7.23 -20.12 -9.29
CA ILE A 116 -5.98 -20.86 -9.08
C ILE A 116 -5.88 -21.33 -7.61
N MET A 117 -6.16 -20.42 -6.66
CA MET A 117 -6.13 -20.73 -5.23
C MET A 117 -7.19 -21.78 -4.84
N ILE A 118 -8.41 -21.68 -5.40
CA ILE A 118 -9.50 -22.63 -5.16
C ILE A 118 -9.17 -24.01 -5.74
N GLU A 119 -8.61 -24.07 -6.94
CA GLU A 119 -8.19 -25.32 -7.56
C GLU A 119 -7.10 -26.02 -6.73
N GLN A 120 -6.14 -25.25 -6.20
CA GLN A 120 -5.09 -25.79 -5.35
C GLN A 120 -5.61 -26.36 -4.04
N ILE A 121 -6.46 -25.61 -3.30
CA ILE A 121 -6.97 -26.11 -2.01
C ILE A 121 -7.87 -27.33 -2.20
N LYS A 122 -8.67 -27.39 -3.27
CA LYS A 122 -9.51 -28.57 -3.59
C LYS A 122 -8.69 -29.79 -3.97
N LYS A 123 -7.57 -29.59 -4.66
CA LYS A 123 -6.65 -30.67 -5.03
C LYS A 123 -5.93 -31.22 -3.81
N GLU A 124 -5.47 -30.33 -2.93
CA GLU A 124 -4.70 -30.70 -1.75
C GLU A 124 -5.57 -31.28 -0.64
N HIS A 125 -6.79 -30.76 -0.49
CA HIS A 125 -7.75 -31.13 0.55
C HIS A 125 -9.10 -31.55 -0.06
N PRO A 126 -9.23 -32.80 -0.55
CA PRO A 126 -10.48 -33.29 -1.11
C PRO A 126 -11.63 -33.15 -0.11
N GLY A 127 -12.74 -32.54 -0.54
CA GLY A 127 -13.92 -32.28 0.29
C GLY A 127 -14.04 -30.85 0.82
N VAL A 128 -13.00 -30.01 0.65
CA VAL A 128 -13.13 -28.56 0.86
C VAL A 128 -13.99 -27.95 -0.24
N GLU A 129 -15.03 -27.23 0.15
CA GLU A 129 -15.80 -26.36 -0.74
C GLU A 129 -15.49 -24.90 -0.47
N VAL A 130 -15.52 -24.07 -1.53
CA VAL A 130 -15.22 -22.63 -1.44
C VAL A 130 -16.29 -21.85 -2.19
N ILE A 131 -16.85 -20.83 -1.54
CA ILE A 131 -17.68 -19.82 -2.18
C ILE A 131 -16.79 -18.63 -2.53
N LYS A 132 -16.64 -18.38 -3.84
CA LYS A 132 -15.94 -17.21 -4.38
C LYS A 132 -16.93 -16.05 -4.53
N ASP A 133 -16.73 -14.97 -3.78
CA ASP A 133 -17.52 -13.74 -3.86
C ASP A 133 -16.64 -12.53 -4.16
N PHE A 134 -16.51 -12.23 -5.45
CA PHE A 134 -15.68 -11.15 -5.95
C PHE A 134 -16.60 -10.04 -6.47
N ASP A 135 -16.58 -8.87 -5.83
CA ASP A 135 -17.51 -7.78 -6.12
C ASP A 135 -16.80 -6.41 -5.99
N PRO A 136 -17.02 -5.46 -6.91
CA PRO A 136 -16.45 -4.11 -6.78
C PRO A 136 -16.99 -3.34 -5.55
N ARG A 137 -18.08 -3.78 -4.93
CA ARG A 137 -18.68 -3.22 -3.71
C ARG A 137 -18.61 -4.21 -2.54
N ILE A 138 -17.62 -5.10 -2.53
CA ILE A 138 -17.53 -6.16 -1.53
C ILE A 138 -17.52 -5.63 -0.10
N GLU A 139 -16.87 -4.49 0.17
CA GLU A 139 -16.83 -3.87 1.50
C GLU A 139 -18.25 -3.48 1.98
N GLU A 140 -19.01 -2.77 1.14
CA GLU A 140 -20.38 -2.36 1.42
C GLU A 140 -21.29 -3.58 1.66
N LYS A 141 -21.11 -4.62 0.85
CA LYS A 141 -21.86 -5.88 0.94
C LYS A 141 -21.53 -6.64 2.23
N MET A 142 -20.27 -6.65 2.65
CA MET A 142 -19.82 -7.42 3.81
C MET A 142 -20.03 -6.71 5.14
N LYS A 143 -20.04 -5.38 5.17
CA LYS A 143 -20.27 -4.60 6.39
C LYS A 143 -21.48 -5.06 7.24
N PRO A 144 -22.72 -5.19 6.72
CA PRO A 144 -23.84 -5.68 7.53
C PRO A 144 -23.69 -7.14 7.97
N ARG A 145 -23.01 -7.99 7.18
CA ARG A 145 -22.78 -9.40 7.50
C ARG A 145 -21.77 -9.56 8.63
N ILE A 146 -20.68 -8.80 8.59
CA ILE A 146 -19.66 -8.76 9.65
C ILE A 146 -20.31 -8.31 10.98
N VAL A 147 -21.17 -7.29 10.96
CA VAL A 147 -21.94 -6.84 12.13
C VAL A 147 -22.86 -7.96 12.67
N ALA A 148 -23.47 -8.75 11.78
CA ALA A 148 -24.27 -9.91 12.15
C ALA A 148 -23.42 -11.14 12.57
N GLY A 149 -22.10 -11.04 12.48
CA GLY A 149 -21.14 -12.08 12.84
C GLY A 149 -20.82 -13.09 11.75
N ASP A 150 -21.34 -12.88 10.53
CA ASP A 150 -21.02 -13.67 9.33
C ASP A 150 -19.80 -13.08 8.63
N ILE A 151 -18.63 -13.44 9.16
CA ILE A 151 -17.32 -12.91 8.76
C ILE A 151 -16.71 -13.84 7.69
N PRO A 152 -16.14 -13.29 6.59
CA PRO A 152 -15.46 -14.09 5.57
C PRO A 152 -14.26 -14.84 6.15
N ASP A 153 -14.00 -16.09 5.74
CA ASP A 153 -12.85 -16.85 6.23
C ASP A 153 -11.53 -16.28 5.70
N TRP A 154 -11.54 -15.76 4.47
CA TRP A 154 -10.42 -15.02 3.86
C TRP A 154 -10.95 -13.78 3.16
N SER A 155 -10.24 -12.65 3.26
CA SER A 155 -10.69 -11.43 2.61
C SER A 155 -9.61 -10.56 1.97
N TYR A 156 -9.97 -9.92 0.85
CA TYR A 156 -9.27 -8.80 0.23
C TYR A 156 -10.25 -7.64 0.02
N GLY A 157 -10.07 -6.51 0.70
CA GLY A 157 -10.94 -5.34 0.55
C GLY A 157 -12.38 -5.51 1.04
N ALA A 158 -12.72 -6.61 1.72
CA ALA A 158 -14.05 -6.82 2.31
C ALA A 158 -14.15 -6.35 3.77
N VAL A 159 -13.00 -6.16 4.42
CA VAL A 159 -12.84 -5.66 5.78
C VAL A 159 -12.12 -4.30 5.67
N PRO A 160 -12.54 -3.26 6.42
CA PRO A 160 -11.89 -1.95 6.36
C PRO A 160 -10.52 -1.97 7.06
N LEU A 161 -9.45 -1.79 6.28
CA LEU A 161 -8.04 -1.86 6.70
C LEU A 161 -7.25 -0.57 6.40
N GLY A 162 -7.93 0.57 6.36
CA GLY A 162 -7.39 1.88 5.91
C GLY A 162 -6.25 2.49 6.75
N GLY A 163 -5.61 1.73 7.63
CA GLY A 163 -4.45 2.10 8.43
C GLY A 163 -4.51 1.52 9.84
N ALA A 164 -3.51 1.82 10.67
CA ALA A 164 -3.39 1.29 12.03
C ALA A 164 -4.67 1.48 12.88
N SER A 165 -5.35 2.63 12.74
CA SER A 165 -6.60 2.91 13.47
C SER A 165 -7.73 1.94 13.06
N GLN A 166 -7.93 1.70 11.76
CA GLN A 166 -8.99 0.80 11.31
C GLN A 166 -8.65 -0.66 11.63
N ILE A 167 -7.39 -1.08 11.47
CA ILE A 167 -6.95 -2.43 11.85
C ILE A 167 -7.16 -2.64 13.35
N THR A 168 -6.74 -1.68 14.20
CA THR A 168 -6.98 -1.72 15.65
C THR A 168 -8.47 -1.88 15.97
N GLN A 169 -9.35 -1.18 15.25
CA GLN A 169 -10.80 -1.33 15.43
C GLN A 169 -11.27 -2.75 15.06
N GLN A 170 -10.79 -3.32 13.96
CA GLN A 170 -11.14 -4.71 13.57
C GLN A 170 -10.64 -5.75 14.57
N VAL A 171 -9.48 -5.52 15.19
CA VAL A 171 -8.96 -6.34 16.29
C VAL A 171 -9.86 -6.25 17.52
N GLN A 172 -10.23 -5.03 17.93
CA GLN A 172 -11.12 -4.79 19.09
C GLN A 172 -12.51 -5.38 18.89
N ASP A 173 -13.05 -5.28 17.68
CA ASP A 173 -14.35 -5.85 17.28
C ASP A 173 -14.29 -7.36 17.06
N LYS A 174 -13.10 -7.97 17.23
CA LYS A 174 -12.83 -9.41 17.05
C LYS A 174 -13.24 -9.90 15.66
N VAL A 175 -12.99 -9.10 14.62
CA VAL A 175 -13.33 -9.42 13.23
C VAL A 175 -12.25 -10.27 12.56
N ILE A 176 -10.98 -10.05 12.91
CA ILE A 176 -9.81 -10.73 12.30
C ILE A 176 -9.01 -11.51 13.35
N VAL A 177 -8.28 -12.53 12.91
CA VAL A 177 -7.41 -13.37 13.77
C VAL A 177 -5.92 -13.02 13.60
N PRO A 178 -5.08 -13.23 14.63
CA PRO A 178 -3.64 -13.09 14.47
C PRO A 178 -3.08 -14.23 13.61
N LEU A 179 -2.11 -13.92 12.78
CA LEU A 179 -1.52 -14.79 11.76
C LEU A 179 -0.09 -15.25 12.10
N ASP A 180 0.39 -14.94 13.31
CA ASP A 180 1.76 -15.26 13.74
C ASP A 180 2.13 -16.74 13.57
N PHE A 181 1.21 -17.67 13.86
CA PHE A 181 1.49 -19.10 13.66
C PHE A 181 1.54 -19.48 12.19
N LEU A 182 0.67 -18.90 11.36
CA LEU A 182 0.68 -19.14 9.92
C LEU A 182 2.04 -18.76 9.29
N LEU A 183 2.70 -17.72 9.83
CA LEU A 183 4.04 -17.32 9.38
C LEU A 183 5.10 -18.41 9.58
N ASP A 184 4.90 -19.32 10.54
CA ASP A 184 5.79 -20.44 10.83
C ASP A 184 5.45 -21.72 10.06
N VAL A 185 4.27 -21.78 9.44
CA VAL A 185 3.87 -22.90 8.59
C VAL A 185 4.69 -22.91 7.30
N GLU A 186 5.07 -24.10 6.85
CA GLU A 186 5.77 -24.30 5.58
C GLU A 186 4.98 -23.69 4.41
N ALA A 187 5.62 -22.80 3.65
CA ALA A 187 5.00 -22.15 2.51
C ALA A 187 4.66 -23.16 1.41
N TYR A 188 3.41 -23.13 0.91
CA TYR A 188 2.95 -24.07 -0.09
C TYR A 188 3.78 -23.95 -1.38
N GLY A 189 4.42 -25.05 -1.79
CA GLY A 189 5.30 -25.08 -2.97
C GLY A 189 6.72 -24.57 -2.73
N TYR A 190 7.13 -24.32 -1.48
CA TYR A 190 8.49 -23.92 -1.10
C TYR A 190 9.07 -24.84 0.01
N PRO A 191 9.58 -26.03 -0.35
CA PRO A 191 10.00 -27.03 0.62
C PRO A 191 11.02 -26.51 1.64
N GLY A 192 10.76 -26.76 2.93
CA GLY A 192 11.64 -26.40 4.03
C GLY A 192 11.70 -24.89 4.35
N LYS A 193 10.84 -24.07 3.76
CA LYS A 193 10.78 -22.63 4.05
C LYS A 193 9.47 -22.29 4.76
N ARG A 194 9.57 -21.53 5.84
CA ARG A 194 8.40 -20.94 6.52
C ARG A 194 7.76 -19.88 5.63
N LEU A 195 6.47 -19.63 5.80
CA LEU A 195 5.76 -18.56 5.08
C LEU A 195 6.42 -17.20 5.28
N GLU A 196 6.87 -16.89 6.50
CA GLU A 196 7.64 -15.66 6.79
C GLU A 196 8.88 -15.50 5.90
N GLU A 197 9.58 -16.61 5.63
CA GLU A 197 10.88 -16.59 4.97
C GLU A 197 10.78 -16.27 3.49
N ILE A 198 9.64 -16.54 2.87
CA ILE A 198 9.39 -16.21 1.46
C ILE A 198 8.86 -14.79 1.27
N MET A 199 8.35 -14.13 2.31
CA MET A 199 7.81 -12.77 2.19
C MET A 199 8.90 -11.76 1.83
N ALA A 200 8.54 -10.79 0.98
CA ALA A 200 9.41 -9.67 0.66
C ALA A 200 9.78 -8.89 1.93
N VAL A 201 10.98 -8.31 1.93
CA VAL A 201 11.49 -7.54 3.07
C VAL A 201 10.54 -6.38 3.37
N GLY A 202 10.13 -6.26 4.63
CA GLY A 202 9.23 -5.19 5.10
C GLY A 202 7.76 -5.38 4.74
N ALA A 203 7.40 -6.41 3.98
CA ALA A 203 6.03 -6.63 3.54
C ALA A 203 5.06 -6.95 4.69
N LEU A 204 5.49 -7.79 5.63
CA LEU A 204 4.70 -8.16 6.81
C LEU A 204 4.49 -6.97 7.76
N GLU A 205 5.55 -6.19 8.03
CA GLU A 205 5.47 -4.99 8.86
C GLU A 205 4.56 -3.92 8.22
N GLY A 206 4.70 -3.72 6.90
CA GLY A 206 3.80 -2.88 6.10
C GLY A 206 2.35 -3.34 6.19
N ALA A 207 2.09 -4.64 6.04
CA ALA A 207 0.73 -5.19 6.12
C ALA A 207 0.05 -4.96 7.48
N SER A 208 0.79 -4.83 8.57
CA SER A 208 0.22 -4.52 9.90
C SER A 208 0.08 -3.01 10.18
N ALA A 209 0.42 -2.14 9.22
CA ALA A 209 0.38 -0.68 9.35
C ALA A 209 1.10 -0.14 10.60
N GLY A 210 2.18 -0.81 11.02
CA GLY A 210 2.98 -0.43 12.20
C GLY A 210 2.46 -0.96 13.54
N LEU A 211 1.41 -1.79 13.56
CA LEU A 211 1.08 -2.63 14.72
C LEU A 211 2.15 -3.72 14.87
N THR A 212 2.64 -3.93 16.09
CA THR A 212 3.79 -4.80 16.37
C THR A 212 3.49 -5.93 17.36
N ASP A 213 2.27 -5.96 17.91
CA ASP A 213 1.83 -6.97 18.87
C ASP A 213 1.63 -8.33 18.20
N HIS A 214 1.00 -8.36 17.02
CA HIS A 214 0.73 -9.54 16.22
C HIS A 214 0.78 -9.24 14.73
N GLN A 215 0.89 -10.29 13.91
CA GLN A 215 0.64 -10.16 12.46
C GLN A 215 -0.86 -10.24 12.20
N TRP A 216 -1.53 -9.12 11.94
CA TRP A 216 -2.99 -9.10 11.77
C TRP A 216 -3.47 -9.22 10.32
N CYS A 217 -2.68 -8.71 9.38
CA CYS A 217 -3.00 -8.73 7.95
C CYS A 217 -1.82 -9.27 7.15
N MET A 218 -2.03 -9.74 5.93
CA MET A 218 -0.97 -10.15 5.01
C MET A 218 -0.87 -9.18 3.83
N PRO A 219 0.33 -8.99 3.26
CA PRO A 219 0.53 -8.14 2.08
C PRO A 219 -0.02 -8.83 0.83
N MET A 220 -0.58 -8.09 -0.12
CA MET A 220 -0.91 -8.65 -1.43
C MET A 220 0.19 -8.29 -2.43
N SER A 221 0.25 -7.01 -2.81
CA SER A 221 1.02 -6.57 -3.97
C SER A 221 2.15 -5.63 -3.57
N GLN A 222 3.29 -5.77 -4.23
CA GLN A 222 4.29 -4.71 -4.23
C GLN A 222 3.96 -3.77 -5.37
N TYR A 223 4.08 -2.48 -5.11
CA TYR A 223 3.86 -1.45 -6.11
C TYR A 223 4.82 -0.30 -5.89
N CYS A 224 5.03 0.46 -6.96
CA CYS A 224 5.75 1.72 -6.89
C CYS A 224 4.96 2.82 -7.58
N LEU A 225 5.25 4.06 -7.20
CA LEU A 225 4.63 5.24 -7.76
C LEU A 225 5.70 6.13 -8.38
N GLY A 226 5.34 6.81 -9.45
CA GLY A 226 6.29 7.66 -10.15
C GLY A 226 5.70 8.31 -11.39
N ILE A 227 6.59 8.70 -12.29
CA ILE A 227 6.28 9.43 -13.51
C ILE A 227 6.31 8.44 -14.67
N TYR A 228 5.14 8.10 -15.22
CA TYR A 228 5.12 7.40 -16.50
C TYR A 228 5.43 8.39 -17.61
N TYR A 229 6.28 7.99 -18.55
CA TYR A 229 6.65 8.78 -19.72
C TYR A 229 6.64 7.94 -21.00
N ASN A 230 6.34 8.58 -22.12
CA ASN A 230 6.38 7.96 -23.44
C ASN A 230 7.84 7.78 -23.87
N ALA A 231 8.39 6.59 -23.64
CA ALA A 231 9.79 6.29 -23.87
C ALA A 231 10.18 6.44 -25.35
N ALA A 232 9.30 6.04 -26.28
CA ALA A 232 9.55 6.20 -27.70
C ALA A 232 9.65 7.68 -28.12
N LEU A 233 8.79 8.55 -27.56
CA LEU A 233 8.85 9.99 -27.79
C LEU A 233 10.15 10.59 -27.23
N PHE A 234 10.52 10.25 -25.99
CA PHE A 234 11.74 10.77 -25.38
C PHE A 234 12.99 10.34 -26.15
N GLU A 235 13.07 9.08 -26.58
CA GLU A 235 14.16 8.56 -27.41
C GLU A 235 14.23 9.28 -28.78
N ALA A 236 13.10 9.49 -29.45
CA ALA A 236 13.04 10.18 -30.74
C ALA A 236 13.49 11.64 -30.66
N GLU A 237 13.26 12.28 -29.52
CA GLU A 237 13.59 13.69 -29.26
C GLU A 237 14.97 13.89 -28.60
N GLY A 238 15.65 12.80 -28.24
CA GLY A 238 16.92 12.86 -27.50
C GLY A 238 16.77 13.45 -26.10
N TRP A 239 15.60 13.31 -25.48
CA TRP A 239 15.34 13.77 -24.11
C TRP A 239 15.80 12.73 -23.08
N PRO A 240 16.54 13.12 -22.03
CA PRO A 240 16.86 12.23 -20.91
C PRO A 240 15.63 11.74 -20.17
N ALA A 241 15.71 10.57 -19.55
CA ALA A 241 14.65 10.11 -18.65
C ALA A 241 14.53 11.06 -17.43
N PRO A 242 13.33 11.20 -16.82
CA PRO A 242 13.15 12.13 -15.71
C PRO A 242 14.13 11.91 -14.54
N ASP A 243 14.47 10.66 -14.19
CA ASP A 243 15.38 10.32 -13.09
C ASP A 243 16.87 10.61 -13.39
N GLU A 244 17.23 10.95 -14.63
CA GLU A 244 18.58 11.32 -15.04
C GLU A 244 18.84 12.84 -14.89
N LEU A 245 17.81 13.60 -14.52
CA LEU A 245 17.84 15.06 -14.42
C LEU A 245 17.83 15.51 -12.96
N THR A 246 18.26 16.75 -12.73
CA THR A 246 17.86 17.45 -11.50
C THR A 246 16.46 18.03 -11.70
N TRP A 247 15.79 18.39 -10.61
CA TRP A 247 14.45 18.98 -10.68
C TRP A 247 14.43 20.24 -11.57
N GLU A 248 15.43 21.10 -11.46
CA GLU A 248 15.54 22.33 -12.25
C GLU A 248 15.71 22.02 -13.75
N ASP A 249 16.57 21.07 -14.09
CA ASP A 249 16.78 20.67 -15.49
C ASP A 249 15.55 19.95 -16.05
N PHE A 250 14.81 19.22 -15.20
CA PHE A 250 13.53 18.61 -15.54
C PHE A 250 12.43 19.66 -15.80
N MET A 251 12.39 20.75 -15.02
CA MET A 251 11.49 21.89 -15.25
C MET A 251 11.81 22.62 -16.57
N ASP A 252 13.09 22.72 -16.94
CA ASP A 252 13.48 23.24 -18.26
C ASP A 252 13.12 22.29 -19.41
N LEU A 253 13.19 20.97 -19.18
CA LEU A 253 12.70 20.00 -20.14
C LEU A 253 11.19 20.15 -20.40
N GLN A 254 10.37 20.48 -19.40
CA GLN A 254 8.93 20.70 -19.59
C GLN A 254 8.63 21.77 -20.64
N LYS A 255 9.44 22.85 -20.68
CA LYS A 255 9.31 23.91 -21.68
C LYS A 255 9.52 23.36 -23.10
N LYS A 256 10.56 22.53 -23.28
CA LYS A 256 10.87 21.89 -24.57
C LYS A 256 9.79 20.90 -24.98
N ILE A 257 9.26 20.12 -24.03
CA ILE A 257 8.15 19.20 -24.30
C ILE A 257 6.93 20.00 -24.77
N LYS A 258 6.62 21.12 -24.11
CA LYS A 258 5.47 21.97 -24.42
C LYS A 258 5.48 22.55 -25.83
N GLU A 259 6.64 22.67 -26.47
CA GLU A 259 6.75 23.07 -27.87
C GLU A 259 6.22 22.01 -28.85
N LYS A 260 6.07 20.75 -28.39
CA LYS A 260 5.64 19.60 -29.21
C LYS A 260 4.32 19.00 -28.79
N ILE A 261 4.07 18.91 -27.48
CA ILE A 261 2.93 18.21 -26.88
C ILE A 261 2.69 18.73 -25.46
N ASP A 262 1.52 18.47 -24.88
CA ASP A 262 1.34 18.74 -23.46
C ASP A 262 2.29 17.87 -22.60
N PRO A 263 3.09 18.47 -21.70
CA PRO A 263 4.02 17.69 -20.89
C PRO A 263 3.34 16.68 -19.97
N TRP A 264 2.19 17.04 -19.40
CA TRP A 264 1.46 16.19 -18.46
C TRP A 264 0.00 16.02 -18.83
N THR A 265 -0.56 14.85 -18.54
CA THR A 265 -1.96 14.69 -18.17
C THR A 265 -2.04 14.11 -16.76
N TYR A 266 -3.21 14.13 -16.13
CA TYR A 266 -3.39 13.57 -14.80
C TYR A 266 -4.85 13.28 -14.45
N GLN A 267 -5.05 12.53 -13.37
CA GLN A 267 -6.36 12.09 -12.87
C GLN A 267 -7.00 13.20 -12.02
N GLY A 268 -7.58 14.23 -12.64
CA GLY A 268 -8.05 15.42 -11.92
C GLY A 268 -9.18 15.20 -10.91
N LYS A 269 -10.02 14.18 -11.11
CA LYS A 269 -11.02 13.76 -10.10
C LYS A 269 -10.37 13.20 -8.82
N TYR A 270 -9.10 12.81 -8.91
CA TYR A 270 -8.32 12.19 -7.84
C TYR A 270 -6.93 12.82 -7.78
N PRO A 271 -6.85 14.12 -7.43
CA PRO A 271 -5.63 14.89 -7.57
C PRO A 271 -4.48 14.35 -6.70
N GLY A 272 -4.79 13.53 -5.68
CA GLY A 272 -3.82 12.86 -4.81
C GLY A 272 -2.76 12.02 -5.55
N TYR A 273 -3.00 11.63 -6.81
CA TYR A 273 -1.96 11.00 -7.63
C TYR A 273 -0.72 11.88 -7.81
N PHE A 274 -0.88 13.20 -7.98
CA PHE A 274 0.27 14.10 -8.04
C PHE A 274 0.99 14.19 -6.70
N TRP A 275 0.26 14.13 -5.59
CA TRP A 275 0.85 14.11 -4.26
C TRP A 275 1.69 12.85 -4.06
N ASP A 276 1.09 11.69 -4.30
CA ASP A 276 1.72 10.40 -4.01
C ASP A 276 2.87 10.08 -4.97
N CYS A 277 2.68 10.36 -6.28
CA CYS A 277 3.64 9.99 -7.32
C CYS A 277 4.74 11.03 -7.52
N VAL A 278 4.51 12.30 -7.19
CA VAL A 278 5.45 13.40 -7.50
C VAL A 278 5.81 14.20 -6.26
N GLN A 279 4.84 14.87 -5.63
CA GLN A 279 5.09 15.87 -4.59
C GLN A 279 5.83 15.29 -3.40
N ARG A 280 5.36 14.16 -2.88
CA ARG A 280 5.91 13.55 -1.67
C ARG A 280 7.38 13.18 -1.86
N VAL A 281 7.72 12.57 -2.99
CA VAL A 281 9.10 12.17 -3.30
C VAL A 281 9.98 13.41 -3.49
N LEU A 282 9.47 14.43 -4.19
CA LEU A 282 10.19 15.70 -4.37
C LEU A 282 10.48 16.37 -3.01
N GLN A 283 9.47 16.49 -2.16
CA GLN A 283 9.59 17.06 -0.81
C GLN A 283 10.57 16.27 0.04
N TYR A 284 10.55 14.94 -0.04
CA TYR A 284 11.48 14.09 0.69
C TYR A 284 12.93 14.33 0.25
N LYS A 285 13.18 14.41 -1.06
CA LYS A 285 14.52 14.73 -1.59
C LYS A 285 14.97 16.14 -1.22
N ALA A 286 14.06 17.11 -1.23
CA ALA A 286 14.36 18.49 -0.87
C ALA A 286 14.67 18.66 0.63
N ALA A 287 13.77 18.18 1.49
CA ALA A 287 13.79 18.45 2.93
C ALA A 287 14.59 17.41 3.75
N GLY A 288 14.71 16.19 3.23
CA GLY A 288 15.37 15.06 3.88
C GLY A 288 14.47 14.28 4.85
N PRO A 289 14.94 13.10 5.31
CA PRO A 289 14.18 12.17 6.16
C PRO A 289 13.67 12.80 7.46
N LYS A 290 14.47 13.67 8.08
CA LYS A 290 14.11 14.31 9.36
C LYS A 290 12.82 15.12 9.23
N ALA A 291 12.64 15.88 8.15
CA ALA A 291 11.45 16.70 7.96
C ALA A 291 10.17 15.83 7.90
N PHE A 292 10.26 14.66 7.26
CA PHE A 292 9.15 13.72 7.20
C PHE A 292 8.84 13.09 8.56
N CYS A 293 9.87 12.74 9.34
CA CYS A 293 9.66 12.30 10.72
C CYS A 293 9.08 13.40 11.61
N ASP A 294 9.50 14.65 11.42
CA ASP A 294 8.94 15.79 12.15
C ASP A 294 7.44 15.94 11.82
N MET A 295 7.03 15.75 10.56
CA MET A 295 5.60 15.71 10.18
C MET A 295 4.87 14.54 10.84
N ASP A 296 5.44 13.33 10.82
CA ASP A 296 4.83 12.13 11.41
C ASP A 296 4.68 12.22 12.93
N ASN A 297 5.66 12.83 13.60
CA ASN A 297 5.67 13.07 15.04
C ASN A 297 4.93 14.34 15.45
N LEU A 298 4.30 15.03 14.48
CA LEU A 298 3.61 16.30 14.67
C LEU A 298 4.50 17.36 15.34
N VAL A 299 5.80 17.41 15.06
CA VAL A 299 6.67 18.47 15.58
C VAL A 299 6.14 19.83 15.11
N GLU A 300 6.07 20.80 16.03
CA GLU A 300 5.60 22.15 15.70
C GLU A 300 6.41 22.76 14.56
N GLY A 301 5.71 23.26 13.54
CA GLY A 301 6.31 23.88 12.37
C GLY A 301 6.74 22.90 11.27
N ALA A 302 6.51 21.59 11.43
CA ALA A 302 6.90 20.60 10.43
C ALA A 302 6.20 20.81 9.08
N PHE A 303 4.92 21.21 9.10
CA PHE A 303 4.12 21.40 7.88
C PHE A 303 4.40 22.73 7.16
N VAL A 304 5.08 23.66 7.83
CA VAL A 304 5.51 24.96 7.27
C VAL A 304 7.02 25.03 7.05
N ASN A 305 7.70 23.87 7.05
CA ASN A 305 9.11 23.78 6.70
C ASN A 305 9.36 24.35 5.28
N PRO A 306 10.35 25.24 5.08
CA PRO A 306 10.58 25.89 3.79
C PRO A 306 10.80 24.93 2.61
N ASP A 307 11.46 23.79 2.81
CA ASP A 307 11.70 22.81 1.75
C ASP A 307 10.42 22.00 1.41
N ILE A 308 9.54 21.79 2.41
CA ILE A 308 8.23 21.18 2.20
C ILE A 308 7.35 22.14 1.39
N LEU A 309 7.30 23.42 1.77
CA LEU A 309 6.56 24.45 1.04
C LEU A 309 7.08 24.61 -0.39
N TRP A 310 8.41 24.63 -0.58
CA TRP A 310 9.04 24.69 -1.90
C TRP A 310 8.53 23.57 -2.83
N GLY A 311 8.40 22.34 -2.33
CA GLY A 311 7.88 21.22 -3.14
C GLY A 311 6.44 21.44 -3.64
N ILE A 312 5.59 22.10 -2.85
CA ILE A 312 4.23 22.49 -3.28
C ILE A 312 4.32 23.59 -4.35
N GLU A 313 5.15 24.61 -4.13
CA GLU A 313 5.36 25.70 -5.08
C GLU A 313 5.85 25.19 -6.45
N GLN A 314 6.74 24.20 -6.46
CA GLN A 314 7.23 23.59 -7.69
C GLN A 314 6.14 22.91 -8.49
N LEU A 315 5.23 22.17 -7.84
CA LEU A 315 4.07 21.62 -8.55
C LEU A 315 3.15 22.73 -9.06
N GLN A 316 2.91 23.78 -8.26
CA GLN A 316 2.12 24.93 -8.73
C GLN A 316 2.71 25.59 -9.99
N GLN A 317 4.04 25.59 -10.17
CA GLN A 317 4.66 26.07 -11.41
C GLN A 317 4.28 25.21 -12.63
N ILE A 318 4.19 23.89 -12.49
CA ILE A 318 3.78 23.00 -13.59
C ILE A 318 2.38 23.39 -14.09
N PHE A 319 1.44 23.58 -13.16
CA PHE A 319 0.07 23.95 -13.46
C PHE A 319 -0.04 25.38 -14.01
N LYS A 320 0.63 26.34 -13.38
CA LYS A 320 0.64 27.76 -13.78
C LYS A 320 1.20 27.98 -15.18
N ASN A 321 2.19 27.19 -15.60
CA ASN A 321 2.80 27.30 -16.92
C ASN A 321 1.97 26.63 -18.04
N GLY A 322 0.79 26.08 -17.73
CA GLY A 322 -0.08 25.45 -18.74
C GLY A 322 0.52 24.17 -19.31
N TRP A 323 1.27 23.42 -18.51
CA TRP A 323 1.89 22.14 -18.91
C TRP A 323 0.99 20.93 -18.69
N ILE A 324 -0.27 21.17 -18.33
CA ILE A 324 -1.29 20.14 -18.13
C ILE A 324 -2.20 20.12 -19.36
N TYR A 325 -2.45 18.92 -19.89
CA TYR A 325 -3.38 18.66 -20.97
C TYR A 325 -4.77 19.21 -20.60
N PRO A 326 -5.38 20.06 -21.44
CA PRO A 326 -6.66 20.70 -21.14
C PRO A 326 -7.76 19.69 -20.79
N GLY A 327 -8.52 19.97 -19.73
CA GLY A 327 -9.62 19.12 -19.27
C GLY A 327 -9.20 17.98 -18.34
N SER A 328 -7.91 17.81 -18.05
CA SER A 328 -7.42 16.77 -17.12
C SER A 328 -8.07 16.86 -15.72
N GLU A 329 -8.48 18.06 -15.27
CA GLU A 329 -9.23 18.29 -14.02
C GLU A 329 -10.48 17.41 -13.87
N ALA A 330 -11.14 17.07 -14.97
CA ALA A 330 -12.39 16.30 -14.97
C ALA A 330 -12.17 14.79 -15.19
N MET A 331 -10.93 14.36 -15.41
CA MET A 331 -10.62 12.98 -15.81
C MET A 331 -10.52 12.04 -14.61
N THR A 332 -11.03 10.82 -14.80
CA THR A 332 -10.78 9.66 -13.93
C THR A 332 -9.36 9.11 -14.13
N HIS A 333 -9.04 8.01 -13.44
CA HIS A 333 -7.80 7.27 -13.61
C HIS A 333 -7.56 6.84 -15.05
N THR A 334 -8.50 6.08 -15.61
CA THR A 334 -8.36 5.48 -16.93
C THR A 334 -8.51 6.51 -18.05
N GLU A 335 -9.28 7.58 -17.85
CA GLU A 335 -9.45 8.66 -18.85
C GLU A 335 -8.13 9.40 -19.11
N SER A 336 -7.38 9.79 -18.07
CA SER A 336 -6.11 10.50 -18.26
C SER A 336 -4.99 9.58 -18.73
N GLN A 337 -4.97 8.33 -18.26
CA GLN A 337 -4.07 7.32 -18.80
C GLN A 337 -4.33 7.07 -20.29
N GLN A 338 -5.58 7.11 -20.75
CA GLN A 338 -5.92 7.01 -22.17
C GLN A 338 -5.32 8.19 -22.97
N ILE A 339 -5.40 9.43 -22.45
CA ILE A 339 -4.73 10.60 -23.07
C ILE A 339 -3.22 10.36 -23.22
N PHE A 340 -2.59 9.75 -22.23
CA PHE A 340 -1.17 9.40 -22.27
C PHE A 340 -0.87 8.33 -23.33
N VAL A 341 -1.57 7.18 -23.34
CA VAL A 341 -1.29 6.11 -24.32
C VAL A 341 -1.76 6.44 -25.74
N ASP A 342 -2.70 7.37 -25.90
CA ASP A 342 -3.04 8.01 -27.18
C ASP A 342 -1.89 8.89 -27.72
N GLY A 343 -0.83 9.12 -26.92
CA GLY A 343 0.28 9.98 -27.28
C GLY A 343 -0.08 11.46 -27.34
N LYS A 344 -1.07 11.91 -26.53
CA LYS A 344 -1.50 13.32 -26.44
C LYS A 344 -0.87 14.09 -25.27
N ALA A 345 -0.28 13.37 -24.32
CA ALA A 345 0.59 13.93 -23.28
C ALA A 345 1.88 13.13 -23.20
N ALA A 346 2.99 13.80 -22.84
CA ALA A 346 4.30 13.14 -22.75
C ALA A 346 4.44 12.29 -21.48
N MET A 347 3.77 12.68 -20.39
CA MET A 347 3.88 12.05 -19.08
C MET A 347 2.55 12.02 -18.33
N VAL A 348 2.44 11.10 -17.37
CA VAL A 348 1.32 10.98 -16.42
C VAL A 348 1.82 10.43 -15.08
N PRO A 349 1.41 11.00 -13.93
CA PRO A 349 1.71 10.40 -12.62
C PRO A 349 0.84 9.15 -12.42
N CYS A 350 1.45 8.01 -12.07
CA CYS A 350 0.70 6.79 -11.79
C CYS A 350 1.53 5.75 -11.02
N GLY A 351 0.84 4.69 -10.58
CA GLY A 351 1.45 3.51 -10.02
C GLY A 351 1.75 2.43 -11.07
N SER A 352 2.49 1.40 -10.65
CA SER A 352 2.96 0.30 -11.50
C SER A 352 1.85 -0.46 -12.25
N TRP A 353 0.58 -0.27 -11.89
CA TRP A 353 -0.59 -0.90 -12.50
C TRP A 353 -1.06 -0.26 -13.81
N LEU A 354 -0.57 0.93 -14.19
CA LEU A 354 -1.03 1.67 -15.38
C LEU A 354 -0.99 0.83 -16.66
N GLU A 355 0.10 0.10 -16.89
CA GLU A 355 0.26 -0.69 -18.12
C GLU A 355 -0.84 -1.74 -18.25
N ASN A 356 -1.19 -2.40 -17.15
CA ASN A 356 -2.25 -3.40 -17.15
C ASN A 356 -3.62 -2.76 -17.40
N GLU A 357 -3.91 -1.61 -16.78
CA GLU A 357 -5.18 -0.88 -16.98
C GLU A 357 -5.37 -0.42 -18.43
N GLN A 358 -4.29 -0.05 -19.12
CA GLN A 358 -4.32 0.42 -20.51
C GLN A 358 -3.99 -0.66 -21.54
N LYS A 359 -3.78 -1.91 -21.12
CA LYS A 359 -3.30 -3.00 -22.01
C LYS A 359 -4.19 -3.20 -23.25
N ALA A 360 -5.50 -3.07 -23.09
CA ALA A 360 -6.47 -3.28 -24.16
C ALA A 360 -6.52 -2.14 -25.18
N THR A 361 -6.06 -0.94 -24.81
CA THR A 361 -6.20 0.30 -25.59
C THR A 361 -4.88 0.91 -25.99
N THR A 362 -3.76 0.46 -25.43
CA THR A 362 -2.41 0.92 -25.76
C THR A 362 -2.11 0.62 -27.24
N PRO A 363 -1.84 1.65 -28.07
CA PRO A 363 -1.53 1.46 -29.48
C PRO A 363 -0.28 0.61 -29.70
N ALA A 364 -0.27 -0.19 -30.77
CA ALA A 364 0.91 -0.96 -31.14
C ALA A 364 2.13 -0.04 -31.36
N GLY A 365 3.24 -0.39 -30.73
CA GLY A 365 4.49 0.38 -30.81
C GLY A 365 4.60 1.54 -29.81
N PHE A 366 3.53 1.89 -29.07
CA PHE A 366 3.67 2.78 -27.93
C PHE A 366 4.51 2.08 -26.85
N ARG A 367 5.56 2.76 -26.40
CA ARG A 367 6.46 2.26 -25.35
C ARG A 367 6.41 3.22 -24.17
N MET A 368 6.11 2.69 -23.00
CA MET A 368 6.05 3.46 -21.75
C MET A 368 7.03 2.91 -20.72
N LYS A 369 7.55 3.82 -19.90
CA LYS A 369 8.37 3.49 -18.74
C LYS A 369 7.93 4.32 -17.56
N ILE A 370 8.14 3.81 -16.35
CA ILE A 370 8.05 4.58 -15.12
C ILE A 370 9.43 5.08 -14.73
N SER A 371 9.49 6.33 -14.28
CA SER A 371 10.69 6.98 -13.78
C SER A 371 10.48 7.44 -12.34
N ASN A 372 11.57 7.45 -11.58
CA ASN A 372 11.59 8.15 -10.29
C ASN A 372 11.48 9.67 -10.52
N VAL A 373 11.07 10.39 -9.47
CA VAL A 373 10.98 11.85 -9.47
C VAL A 373 12.39 12.43 -9.33
N PRO A 374 12.85 13.36 -10.20
CA PRO A 374 14.14 14.00 -10.03
C PRO A 374 14.19 14.83 -8.75
N GLY A 375 15.33 14.82 -8.03
CA GLY A 375 15.52 15.68 -6.87
C GLY A 375 16.18 17.02 -7.23
N PRO A 376 16.05 18.06 -6.41
CA PRO A 376 16.71 19.34 -6.63
C PRO A 376 18.24 19.24 -6.55
N LYS A 377 18.96 20.17 -7.18
CA LYS A 377 20.44 20.25 -7.13
C LYS A 377 20.99 20.26 -5.71
N ASN A 378 20.28 20.89 -4.77
CA ASN A 378 20.65 21.03 -3.36
C ASN A 378 19.86 20.07 -2.42
N SER A 379 19.53 18.87 -2.89
CA SER A 379 18.79 17.87 -2.10
C SER A 379 19.43 17.59 -0.74
N LYS A 380 18.62 17.63 0.32
CA LYS A 380 18.98 17.19 1.68
C LYS A 380 18.68 15.71 1.91
N GLY A 381 17.76 15.14 1.14
CA GLY A 381 17.45 13.71 1.11
C GLY A 381 18.24 12.96 0.02
N ASN A 382 18.18 11.63 0.06
CA ASN A 382 18.86 10.78 -0.91
C ASN A 382 18.22 10.93 -2.30
N GLN A 383 19.02 11.25 -3.32
CA GLN A 383 18.57 11.39 -4.72
C GLN A 383 17.99 10.09 -5.29
N LYS A 384 18.40 8.93 -4.76
CA LYS A 384 17.88 7.63 -5.16
C LYS A 384 16.49 7.34 -4.56
N ALA A 385 16.06 8.10 -3.56
CA ALA A 385 14.82 7.82 -2.84
C ALA A 385 13.62 7.76 -3.79
N CYS A 386 12.82 6.71 -3.71
CA CYS A 386 11.62 6.56 -4.55
C CYS A 386 10.41 6.17 -3.69
N TYR A 387 9.21 6.28 -4.24
CA TYR A 387 8.05 5.67 -3.60
C TYR A 387 7.94 4.21 -4.04
N ALA A 388 8.08 3.29 -3.10
CA ALA A 388 7.72 1.90 -3.27
C ALA A 388 7.09 1.37 -1.99
N SER A 389 6.11 0.48 -2.16
CA SER A 389 5.49 -0.26 -1.08
C SER A 389 5.85 -1.73 -1.25
N ALA A 390 6.34 -2.33 -0.16
CA ALA A 390 6.62 -3.76 -0.10
C ALA A 390 5.35 -4.61 0.08
N GLY A 391 4.18 -3.98 0.15
CA GLY A 391 2.92 -4.61 0.49
C GLY A 391 2.09 -3.71 1.40
N SER A 392 0.76 -3.76 1.24
CA SER A 392 -0.14 -3.05 2.14
C SER A 392 -1.06 -3.96 2.94
N ALA A 393 -1.73 -3.39 3.95
CA ALA A 393 -2.75 -4.10 4.73
C ALA A 393 -3.94 -4.43 3.80
N GLU A 394 -3.85 -5.56 3.11
CA GLU A 394 -4.78 -5.91 2.03
C GLU A 394 -5.55 -7.18 2.35
N LEU A 395 -4.86 -8.18 2.91
CA LEU A 395 -5.41 -9.52 3.09
C LEU A 395 -5.63 -9.83 4.57
N THR A 396 -6.74 -10.45 4.92
CA THR A 396 -7.03 -10.90 6.29
C THR A 396 -7.65 -12.28 6.32
N VAL A 397 -7.53 -12.93 7.49
CA VAL A 397 -8.33 -14.10 7.85
C VAL A 397 -9.34 -13.66 8.89
N GLY A 398 -10.61 -14.00 8.65
CA GLY A 398 -11.68 -13.63 9.57
C GLY A 398 -11.72 -14.51 10.81
N ASN A 399 -12.11 -13.92 11.92
CA ASN A 399 -12.53 -14.64 13.13
C ASN A 399 -13.95 -15.20 12.95
N GLY A 400 -14.15 -15.96 11.88
CA GLY A 400 -15.42 -16.48 11.43
C GLY A 400 -15.62 -17.94 11.81
N LYS A 401 -16.21 -18.69 10.90
CA LYS A 401 -16.56 -20.10 11.12
C LYS A 401 -15.33 -21.00 11.01
N ASN A 402 -14.39 -20.70 10.11
CA ASN A 402 -13.27 -21.60 9.81
C ASN A 402 -11.90 -20.88 9.77
N PRO A 403 -11.47 -20.22 10.86
CA PRO A 403 -10.24 -19.42 10.86
C PRO A 403 -8.98 -20.19 10.45
N LEU A 404 -8.82 -21.47 10.83
CA LEU A 404 -7.64 -22.25 10.42
C LEU A 404 -7.65 -22.58 8.93
N TRP A 405 -8.82 -22.83 8.35
CA TRP A 405 -8.95 -23.07 6.91
C TRP A 405 -8.84 -21.78 6.10
N GLY A 406 -9.24 -20.63 6.66
CA GLY A 406 -8.91 -19.32 6.11
C GLY A 406 -7.40 -19.05 6.07
N MET A 407 -6.65 -19.52 7.09
CA MET A 407 -5.18 -19.52 7.06
C MET A 407 -4.62 -20.43 5.97
N GLU A 408 -5.22 -21.59 5.69
CA GLU A 408 -4.79 -22.44 4.56
C GLU A 408 -5.04 -21.78 3.20
N LEU A 409 -6.17 -21.10 3.00
CA LEU A 409 -6.40 -20.26 1.81
C LEU A 409 -5.33 -19.17 1.70
N MET A 410 -5.00 -18.50 2.80
CA MET A 410 -3.93 -17.50 2.83
C MET A 410 -2.57 -18.11 2.47
N ARG A 411 -2.26 -19.33 2.94
CA ARG A 411 -1.03 -20.06 2.57
C ARG A 411 -0.99 -20.36 1.06
N MET A 412 -2.11 -20.80 0.49
CA MET A 412 -2.27 -21.12 -0.94
C MET A 412 -2.13 -19.89 -1.83
N PHE A 413 -2.58 -18.71 -1.36
CA PHE A 413 -2.45 -17.44 -2.09
C PHE A 413 -1.00 -17.11 -2.45
N PHE A 414 -0.02 -17.45 -1.60
CA PHE A 414 1.39 -17.18 -1.85
C PHE A 414 2.14 -18.29 -2.60
N SER A 415 1.41 -19.24 -3.19
CA SER A 415 2.01 -20.34 -3.93
C SER A 415 2.72 -19.90 -5.22
N PRO A 416 3.66 -20.71 -5.75
CA PRO A 416 4.34 -20.39 -7.01
C PRO A 416 3.41 -20.17 -8.20
N ALA A 417 2.26 -20.85 -8.25
CA ALA A 417 1.30 -20.71 -9.34
C ALA A 417 0.61 -19.34 -9.32
N VAL A 418 0.19 -18.88 -8.13
CA VAL A 418 -0.40 -17.54 -7.98
C VAL A 418 0.66 -16.46 -8.18
N VAL A 419 1.87 -16.63 -7.63
CA VAL A 419 3.01 -15.71 -7.85
C VAL A 419 3.31 -15.54 -9.34
N LYS A 420 3.37 -16.64 -10.09
CA LYS A 420 3.58 -16.61 -11.54
C LYS A 420 2.44 -15.90 -12.27
N HIS A 421 1.18 -16.17 -11.89
CA HIS A 421 0.03 -15.48 -12.48
C HIS A 421 0.11 -13.96 -12.26
N TRP A 422 0.48 -13.53 -11.06
CA TRP A 422 0.67 -12.11 -10.76
C TRP A 422 1.77 -11.48 -11.62
N ALA A 423 2.93 -12.12 -11.71
CA ALA A 423 4.06 -11.62 -12.48
C ALA A 423 3.77 -11.56 -14.00
N GLU A 424 3.19 -12.60 -14.59
CA GLU A 424 3.07 -12.74 -16.05
C GLU A 424 1.74 -12.23 -16.62
N VAL A 425 0.65 -12.30 -15.84
CA VAL A 425 -0.69 -11.97 -16.33
C VAL A 425 -1.15 -10.63 -15.81
N ILE A 426 -1.01 -10.39 -14.50
CA ILE A 426 -1.43 -9.15 -13.86
C ILE A 426 -0.39 -8.03 -14.10
N GLY A 427 0.89 -8.38 -14.20
CA GLY A 427 1.96 -7.42 -14.47
C GLY A 427 2.40 -6.64 -13.24
N THR A 428 2.22 -7.22 -12.04
CA THR A 428 2.76 -6.66 -10.80
C THR A 428 3.23 -7.79 -9.88
N PRO A 429 4.32 -7.62 -9.12
CA PRO A 429 4.79 -8.66 -8.21
C PRO A 429 3.91 -8.77 -6.96
N LEU A 430 3.64 -10.00 -6.53
CA LEU A 430 3.23 -10.26 -5.14
C LEU A 430 4.36 -9.93 -4.18
N ALA A 431 4.02 -9.71 -2.91
CA ALA A 431 4.96 -9.46 -1.82
C ALA A 431 5.78 -10.71 -1.39
N VAL A 432 6.34 -11.42 -2.36
CA VAL A 432 7.18 -12.61 -2.21
C VAL A 432 8.57 -12.32 -2.77
N LYS A 433 9.62 -12.76 -2.08
CA LYS A 433 11.01 -12.66 -2.56
C LYS A 433 11.15 -13.35 -3.91
N GLY A 434 11.72 -12.64 -4.88
CA GLY A 434 11.93 -13.18 -6.21
C GLY A 434 10.64 -13.37 -7.02
N ALA A 435 9.56 -12.64 -6.71
CA ALA A 435 8.28 -12.78 -7.41
C ALA A 435 8.34 -12.63 -8.95
N LEU A 436 9.37 -11.96 -9.47
CA LEU A 436 9.59 -11.78 -10.92
C LEU A 436 10.68 -12.69 -11.50
N GLU A 437 11.32 -13.54 -10.68
CA GLU A 437 12.40 -14.42 -11.16
C GLU A 437 11.89 -15.38 -12.25
N GLY A 438 12.53 -15.33 -13.43
CA GLY A 438 12.16 -16.16 -14.58
C GLY A 438 10.92 -15.69 -15.35
N ALA A 439 10.23 -14.63 -14.90
CA ALA A 439 9.09 -14.06 -15.62
C ALA A 439 9.56 -13.24 -16.84
N LYS A 440 8.81 -13.34 -17.94
CA LYS A 440 8.95 -12.39 -19.06
C LYS A 440 8.16 -11.14 -18.72
N VAL A 441 8.85 -10.10 -18.28
CA VAL A 441 8.25 -8.82 -17.91
C VAL A 441 8.24 -7.86 -19.10
N SER A 442 7.25 -6.97 -19.13
CA SER A 442 7.19 -5.87 -20.08
C SER A 442 8.29 -4.85 -19.81
N GLU A 443 8.51 -3.94 -20.76
CA GLU A 443 9.44 -2.83 -20.56
C GLU A 443 9.00 -1.89 -19.43
N ALA A 444 7.69 -1.65 -19.29
CA ALA A 444 7.16 -0.81 -18.22
C ALA A 444 7.41 -1.45 -16.84
N LEU A 445 7.11 -2.74 -16.68
CA LEU A 445 7.37 -3.47 -15.45
C LEU A 445 8.88 -3.57 -15.15
N GLN A 446 9.72 -3.80 -16.16
CA GLN A 446 11.17 -3.78 -15.96
C GLN A 446 11.67 -2.42 -15.46
N SER A 447 11.16 -1.31 -16.01
CA SER A 447 11.53 0.03 -15.53
C SER A 447 11.11 0.30 -14.08
N ALA A 448 9.99 -0.28 -13.63
CA ALA A 448 9.56 -0.25 -12.23
C ALA A 448 10.53 -1.01 -11.32
N VAL A 449 10.96 -2.21 -11.74
CA VAL A 449 11.96 -3.03 -11.03
C VAL A 449 13.29 -2.31 -10.93
N ASP A 450 13.74 -1.70 -12.03
CA ASP A 450 15.00 -0.96 -12.09
C ASP A 450 14.96 0.24 -11.16
N MET A 451 13.84 0.98 -11.14
CA MET A 451 13.62 2.10 -10.22
C MET A 451 13.73 1.68 -8.75
N ILE A 452 13.04 0.60 -8.36
CA ILE A 452 13.07 0.07 -6.98
C ILE A 452 14.48 -0.40 -6.62
N THR A 453 15.16 -1.08 -7.55
CA THR A 453 16.52 -1.59 -7.34
C THR A 453 17.52 -0.46 -7.17
N LYS A 454 17.46 0.57 -8.03
CA LYS A 454 18.29 1.78 -7.94
C LYS A 454 18.10 2.53 -6.63
N ALA A 455 16.93 2.43 -5.99
CA ALA A 455 16.66 3.08 -4.71
C ALA A 455 17.53 2.53 -3.57
N GLU A 456 18.09 1.31 -3.69
CA GLU A 456 18.94 0.69 -2.66
C GLU A 456 18.27 0.64 -1.27
N GLY A 457 16.93 0.53 -1.25
CA GLY A 457 16.13 0.55 -0.03
C GLY A 457 15.72 1.94 0.45
N GLU A 458 16.05 3.02 -0.25
CA GLU A 458 15.65 4.38 0.11
C GLU A 458 14.19 4.63 -0.32
N PHE A 459 13.24 4.18 0.50
CA PHE A 459 11.82 4.35 0.22
C PHE A 459 11.21 5.52 0.97
N VAL A 460 10.49 6.36 0.23
CA VAL A 460 9.80 7.52 0.79
C VAL A 460 8.55 7.07 1.52
N VAL A 461 8.56 7.32 2.83
CA VAL A 461 7.51 6.90 3.77
C VAL A 461 6.99 8.11 4.54
N GLN A 462 5.68 8.15 4.73
CA GLN A 462 4.97 9.15 5.54
C GLN A 462 3.76 8.48 6.20
N TYR A 463 3.56 8.72 7.50
CA TYR A 463 2.57 8.04 8.34
C TYR A 463 1.45 8.94 8.86
N TYR A 464 1.70 10.25 9.04
CA TYR A 464 0.76 11.12 9.75
C TYR A 464 -0.65 11.05 9.20
N GLY A 465 -0.82 10.83 7.89
CA GLY A 465 -2.14 10.79 7.27
C GLY A 465 -2.97 9.57 7.66
N GLY A 466 -2.32 8.43 7.92
CA GLY A 466 -2.97 7.21 8.42
C GLY A 466 -3.15 7.22 9.94
N TRP A 467 -2.20 7.82 10.66
CA TRP A 467 -2.29 8.00 12.12
C TRP A 467 -3.33 9.05 12.53
N TYR A 468 -3.47 10.11 11.73
CA TYR A 468 -4.29 11.28 12.04
C TYR A 468 -5.12 11.69 10.80
N PRO A 469 -6.24 10.98 10.53
CA PRO A 469 -7.07 11.24 9.34
C PRO A 469 -7.59 12.68 9.23
N SER A 470 -7.77 13.38 10.36
CA SER A 470 -8.19 14.79 10.39
C SER A 470 -7.17 15.72 9.71
N ILE A 471 -5.88 15.44 9.83
CA ILE A 471 -4.82 16.23 9.16
C ILE A 471 -4.81 15.95 7.66
N ALA A 472 -4.86 14.66 7.28
CA ALA A 472 -4.88 14.26 5.87
C ALA A 472 -6.12 14.80 5.14
N LYS A 473 -7.29 14.75 5.77
CA LYS A 473 -8.55 15.20 5.16
C LYS A 473 -8.49 16.67 4.75
N VAL A 474 -8.01 17.53 5.63
CA VAL A 474 -7.97 18.98 5.39
C VAL A 474 -7.09 19.29 4.16
N PHE A 475 -5.96 18.61 4.02
CA PHE A 475 -5.09 18.77 2.87
C PHE A 475 -5.67 18.14 1.59
N GLY A 476 -6.20 16.91 1.70
CA GLY A 476 -6.76 16.15 0.59
C GLY A 476 -7.97 16.82 -0.05
N ASP A 477 -8.91 17.33 0.76
CA ASP A 477 -10.13 18.02 0.29
C ASP A 477 -9.81 19.26 -0.56
N SER A 478 -8.66 19.90 -0.30
CA SER A 478 -8.22 21.12 -1.00
C SER A 478 -7.17 20.85 -2.07
N TYR A 479 -6.75 19.60 -2.29
CA TYR A 479 -5.50 19.34 -3.04
C TYR A 479 -5.57 19.77 -4.51
N GLY A 480 -6.73 19.64 -5.15
CA GLY A 480 -6.93 20.18 -6.50
C GLY A 480 -6.71 21.69 -6.55
N ASP A 481 -7.26 22.44 -5.60
CA ASP A 481 -7.09 23.89 -5.51
C ASP A 481 -5.67 24.30 -5.14
N ILE A 482 -4.95 23.47 -4.36
CA ILE A 482 -3.53 23.65 -4.07
C ILE A 482 -2.70 23.50 -5.36
N LEU A 483 -2.92 22.45 -6.15
CA LEU A 483 -2.18 22.23 -7.41
C LEU A 483 -2.36 23.41 -8.38
N TRP A 484 -3.59 23.91 -8.52
CA TRP A 484 -3.91 25.06 -9.37
C TRP A 484 -3.53 26.42 -8.76
N GLY A 485 -2.93 26.44 -7.57
CA GLY A 485 -2.47 27.66 -6.91
C GLY A 485 -3.58 28.58 -6.42
N LYS A 486 -4.82 28.09 -6.31
CA LYS A 486 -5.93 28.82 -5.66
C LYS A 486 -5.74 28.88 -4.15
N VAL A 487 -5.05 27.89 -3.60
CA VAL A 487 -4.47 27.91 -2.26
C VAL A 487 -2.95 27.96 -2.43
N SER A 488 -2.29 28.98 -1.90
CA SER A 488 -0.84 29.09 -1.96
C SER A 488 -0.16 27.99 -1.13
N ALA A 489 1.12 27.69 -1.44
CA ALA A 489 1.89 26.72 -0.66
C ALA A 489 1.90 27.07 0.84
N LYS A 490 2.09 28.35 1.17
CA LYS A 490 2.07 28.84 2.56
C LYS A 490 0.73 28.58 3.25
N GLU A 491 -0.38 28.92 2.59
CA GLU A 491 -1.72 28.66 3.15
C GLU A 491 -1.99 27.16 3.33
N ALA A 492 -1.53 26.32 2.39
CA ALA A 492 -1.64 24.87 2.47
C ALA A 492 -0.88 24.31 3.68
N GLY A 493 0.38 24.74 3.88
CA GLY A 493 1.18 24.32 5.03
C GLY A 493 0.61 24.82 6.37
N GLU A 494 0.17 26.08 6.44
CA GLU A 494 -0.48 26.63 7.64
C GLU A 494 -1.78 25.91 7.98
N MET A 495 -2.54 25.50 6.97
CA MET A 495 -3.76 24.72 7.13
C MET A 495 -3.47 23.34 7.74
N GLN A 496 -2.44 22.64 7.28
CA GLN A 496 -2.01 21.37 7.88
C GLN A 496 -1.46 21.57 9.29
N GLU A 497 -0.65 22.61 9.52
CA GLU A 497 -0.08 22.90 10.85
C GLU A 497 -1.18 23.18 11.89
N ARG A 498 -2.26 23.88 11.50
CA ARG A 498 -3.44 24.07 12.36
C ARG A 498 -4.10 22.74 12.74
N ALA A 499 -4.36 21.88 11.76
CA ALA A 499 -4.94 20.56 12.01
C ALA A 499 -4.01 19.69 12.88
N ALA A 500 -2.70 19.75 12.66
CA ALA A 500 -1.70 19.08 13.47
C ALA A 500 -1.70 19.58 14.92
N LYS A 501 -1.84 20.89 15.13
CA LYS A 501 -1.97 21.50 16.46
C LYS A 501 -3.20 20.98 17.20
N GLU A 502 -4.36 20.94 16.54
CA GLU A 502 -5.60 20.40 17.13
C GLU A 502 -5.40 18.95 17.58
N VAL A 503 -4.78 18.11 16.73
CA VAL A 503 -4.50 16.70 17.08
C VAL A 503 -3.51 16.57 18.23
N ARG A 504 -2.46 17.40 18.27
CA ARG A 504 -1.49 17.44 19.38
C ARG A 504 -2.17 17.78 20.70
N GLU A 505 -3.09 18.74 20.70
CA GLU A 505 -3.74 19.30 21.90
C GLU A 505 -4.93 18.46 22.39
N ASP A 506 -5.52 17.61 21.56
CA ASP A 506 -6.68 16.78 21.93
C ASP A 506 -6.24 15.51 22.69
N PRO A 507 -6.48 15.37 24.01
CA PRO A 507 -6.04 14.19 24.76
C PRO A 507 -6.77 12.89 24.39
N SER A 508 -7.88 12.94 23.65
CA SER A 508 -8.65 11.75 23.25
C SER A 508 -8.04 10.98 22.08
N ILE A 509 -7.20 11.62 21.27
CA ILE A 509 -6.56 11.00 20.11
C ILE A 509 -5.30 10.26 20.55
N THR A 510 -5.10 9.00 20.14
CA THR A 510 -3.83 8.28 20.40
C THR A 510 -2.69 8.88 19.57
N LYS A 511 -1.53 9.09 20.20
CA LYS A 511 -0.33 9.65 19.56
C LYS A 511 0.63 8.54 19.21
N TYR A 512 1.16 8.62 18.00
CA TYR A 512 2.13 7.68 17.47
C TYR A 512 3.47 8.41 17.28
N THR A 513 4.56 7.68 17.45
CA THR A 513 5.92 8.20 17.31
C THR A 513 6.70 7.37 16.31
N ARG A 514 7.15 8.01 15.23
CA ARG A 514 8.13 7.48 14.28
C ARG A 514 9.54 7.68 14.84
N THR A 515 10.27 6.57 15.01
CA THR A 515 11.67 6.56 15.46
C THR A 515 12.65 6.07 14.40
N THR A 516 12.13 5.64 13.25
CA THR A 516 12.88 4.95 12.19
C THR A 516 12.92 5.79 10.91
N GLY A 517 14.06 5.78 10.21
CA GLY A 517 14.26 6.54 8.97
C GLY A 517 14.24 8.07 9.12
N CYS A 518 14.66 8.60 10.28
CA CYS A 518 14.62 10.03 10.60
C CYS A 518 15.95 10.79 10.42
N GLY A 519 17.03 10.10 10.06
CA GLY A 519 18.39 10.64 10.00
C GLY A 519 19.41 9.72 10.66
#